data_AF-A0A1A9RRH6-F1
#
_entry.id   AF-A0A1A9RRH6-F1
#
_cell.length_a   1.000
_cell.length_b   1.000
_cell.length_c   1.000
_cell.angle_alpha   90.00
_cell.angle_beta   90.00
_cell.angle_gamma   90.00
#
_symmetry.space_group_name_H-M   'P 1'
#
loop_
_entity.id
_entity.type
_entity.pdbx_description
1 polymer ?
#
loop_
_entity_poly.entity_id
_entity_poly.type
_entity_poly.pdbx_seq_one_letter_code
_entity_poly.pdbx_strand_id
1 'polypeptide(L)'
;MSLFITDECINCDVCEPECPNDAISQGEEIYEINPDLCTQCVGHYDEPQCQQVCPVDCILIDEEHPETEEQLREKYEKIILLKNG
;
A
#
# COMPACT_ATOMS: atom_id res chain seq x y z
N MET A 1 -7.58 -2.25 6.60
CA MET A 1 -7.25 -1.02 5.92
C MET A 1 -5.94 -1.20 5.22
N SER A 2 -6.05 -1.48 3.94
CA SER A 2 -5.05 -0.97 3.04
C SER A 2 -5.17 0.53 2.93
N LEU A 3 -4.15 1.14 2.33
CA LEU A 3 -4.33 2.43 1.69
C LEU A 3 -5.08 2.21 0.36
N PHE A 4 -5.66 3.27 -0.19
CA PHE A 4 -6.20 3.29 -1.55
C PHE A 4 -5.76 4.56 -2.26
N ILE A 5 -5.80 4.53 -3.59
CA ILE A 5 -5.43 5.64 -4.46
C ILE A 5 -6.71 6.25 -5.01
N THR A 6 -6.87 7.57 -4.88
CA THR A 6 -8.05 8.29 -5.38
C THR A 6 -7.93 8.60 -6.88
N ASP A 7 -9.00 9.12 -7.46
CA ASP A 7 -9.07 9.61 -8.84
C ASP A 7 -8.21 10.87 -9.10
N GLU A 8 -7.61 11.45 -8.05
CA GLU A 8 -6.62 12.54 -8.18
C GLU A 8 -5.23 12.03 -8.62
N CYS A 9 -5.04 10.72 -8.76
CA CYS A 9 -3.80 10.13 -9.26
C CYS A 9 -3.43 10.67 -10.65
N ILE A 10 -2.17 11.06 -10.81
CA ILE A 10 -1.63 11.62 -12.06
C ILE A 10 -0.77 10.63 -12.87
N ASN A 11 -0.79 9.33 -12.54
CA ASN A 11 0.00 8.28 -13.21
C ASN A 11 1.50 8.65 -13.38
N CYS A 12 2.17 8.98 -12.26
CA CYS A 12 3.56 9.44 -12.26
C CYS A 12 4.60 8.35 -11.93
N ASP A 13 4.17 7.11 -11.76
CA ASP A 13 4.99 5.89 -11.55
C ASP A 13 5.84 5.83 -10.27
N VAL A 14 5.91 6.89 -9.46
CA VAL A 14 6.85 6.95 -8.33
C VAL A 14 6.48 6.08 -7.14
N CYS A 15 5.21 5.70 -6.96
CA CYS A 15 4.76 4.97 -5.77
C CYS A 15 4.89 3.44 -5.89
N GLU A 16 4.84 2.90 -7.11
CA GLU A 16 4.98 1.47 -7.38
C GLU A 16 6.30 0.87 -6.86
N PRO A 17 7.50 1.43 -7.19
CA PRO A 17 8.76 0.85 -6.74
C PRO A 17 9.01 0.98 -5.23
N GLU A 18 8.27 1.85 -4.54
CA GLU A 18 8.42 2.09 -3.11
C GLU A 18 7.63 1.11 -2.24
N CYS A 19 6.73 0.31 -2.84
CA CYS A 19 5.93 -0.63 -2.08
C CYS A 19 6.73 -1.90 -1.75
N PRO A 20 7.02 -2.21 -0.46
CA PRO A 20 7.83 -3.40 -0.11
C PRO A 20 7.11 -4.74 -0.37
N ASN A 21 5.79 -4.69 -0.56
CA ASN A 21 4.95 -5.86 -0.78
C ASN A 21 4.46 -5.99 -2.22
N ASP A 22 4.91 -5.14 -3.13
CA ASP A 22 4.42 -5.11 -4.52
C ASP A 22 2.89 -4.96 -4.60
N ALA A 23 2.32 -4.18 -3.67
CA ALA A 23 0.86 -4.00 -3.56
C ALA A 23 0.31 -2.95 -4.52
N ILE A 24 1.16 -2.14 -5.14
CA ILE A 24 0.78 -1.07 -6.06
C ILE A 24 1.05 -1.51 -7.50
N SER A 25 0.09 -1.30 -8.39
CA SER A 25 0.26 -1.54 -9.83
C SER A 25 -0.57 -0.56 -10.67
N GLN A 26 -0.17 -0.33 -11.92
CA GLN A 26 -0.97 0.45 -12.86
C GLN A 26 -2.30 -0.25 -13.15
N GLY A 27 -3.42 0.42 -12.85
CA GLY A 27 -4.78 0.03 -13.23
C GLY A 27 -5.19 0.61 -14.59
N GLU A 28 -6.50 0.57 -14.89
CA GLU A 28 -7.03 1.05 -16.18
C GLU A 28 -6.93 2.58 -16.32
N GLU A 29 -7.23 3.32 -15.26
CA GLU A 29 -7.25 4.79 -15.26
C GLU A 29 -6.21 5.41 -14.33
N ILE A 30 -5.96 4.76 -13.19
CA ILE A 30 -5.07 5.22 -12.12
C ILE A 30 -4.23 4.05 -11.61
N TYR A 31 -3.23 4.34 -10.79
CA TYR A 31 -2.61 3.32 -9.96
C TYR A 31 -3.60 2.75 -8.95
N GLU A 32 -3.51 1.46 -8.68
CA GLU A 32 -4.38 0.74 -7.75
C GLU A 32 -3.56 0.04 -6.67
N ILE A 33 -4.14 -0.09 -5.46
CA ILE A 33 -3.55 -0.83 -4.34
C ILE A 33 -4.32 -2.14 -4.13
N ASN A 34 -3.61 -3.26 -4.17
CA ASN A 34 -4.13 -4.55 -3.72
C ASN A 34 -4.21 -4.58 -2.18
N PRO A 35 -5.42 -4.65 -1.60
CA PRO A 35 -5.59 -4.58 -0.16
C PRO A 35 -5.02 -5.79 0.60
N ASP A 36 -4.91 -6.94 -0.07
CA ASP A 36 -4.37 -8.17 0.51
C ASP A 36 -2.85 -8.13 0.70
N LEU A 37 -2.18 -7.21 -0.01
CA LEU A 37 -0.72 -7.02 0.04
C LEU A 37 -0.32 -5.74 0.80
N CYS A 38 -1.22 -4.78 0.93
CA CYS A 38 -0.94 -3.53 1.63
C CYS A 38 -0.91 -3.74 3.15
N THR A 39 0.24 -3.54 3.78
CA THR A 39 0.42 -3.57 5.24
C THR A 39 0.53 -2.17 5.85
N GLN A 40 0.22 -1.11 5.09
CA GLN A 40 0.56 0.27 5.46
C GLN A 40 2.05 0.43 5.81
N CYS A 41 2.91 -0.38 5.19
CA CYS A 41 4.34 -0.54 5.50
C CYS A 41 4.67 -1.08 6.91
N VAL A 42 3.69 -1.44 7.74
CA VAL A 42 3.93 -2.13 9.01
C VAL A 42 4.78 -3.38 8.77
N GLY A 43 5.83 -3.51 9.58
CA GLY A 43 6.83 -4.58 9.45
C GLY A 43 8.07 -4.19 8.64
N HIS A 44 8.00 -3.15 7.81
CA HIS A 44 9.11 -2.66 6.99
C HIS A 44 9.57 -1.25 7.40
N TYR A 45 8.64 -0.33 7.62
CA TYR A 45 8.89 1.08 7.90
C TYR A 45 7.90 1.62 8.94
N ASP A 46 8.21 2.78 9.52
CA ASP A 46 7.34 3.46 10.48
C ASP A 46 6.18 4.22 9.80
N GLU A 47 6.35 4.61 8.54
CA GLU A 47 5.37 5.35 7.75
C GLU A 47 5.17 4.72 6.35
N PRO A 48 4.00 4.92 5.71
CA PRO A 48 3.76 4.40 4.36
C PRO A 48 4.61 5.09 3.30
N GLN A 49 5.52 4.35 2.66
CA GLN A 49 6.48 4.92 1.71
C GLN A 49 5.79 5.51 0.47
N CYS A 50 4.71 4.90 -0.02
CA CYS A 50 3.95 5.42 -1.15
C CYS A 50 3.35 6.82 -0.89
N GLN A 51 2.94 7.12 0.35
CA GLN A 51 2.46 8.46 0.71
C GLN A 51 3.59 9.49 0.72
N GLN A 52 4.80 9.11 1.13
CA GLN A 52 5.95 10.02 1.19
C GLN A 52 6.42 10.50 -0.19
N VAL A 53 6.14 9.72 -1.24
CA VAL A 53 6.58 10.02 -2.61
C VAL A 53 5.45 10.54 -3.51
N CYS A 54 4.20 10.47 -3.08
CA CYS A 54 3.06 10.90 -3.90
C CYS A 54 3.09 12.43 -4.08
N PRO A 55 3.17 12.96 -5.31
CA PRO A 55 3.29 14.41 -5.53
C PRO A 55 1.96 15.17 -5.38
N VAL A 56 0.85 14.46 -5.22
CA VAL A 56 -0.52 15.02 -5.19
C VAL A 56 -1.33 14.54 -3.99
N ASP A 57 -0.69 13.91 -3.00
CA ASP A 57 -1.32 13.44 -1.75
C ASP A 57 -2.60 12.59 -1.93
N CYS A 58 -2.69 11.85 -3.04
CA CYS A 58 -3.89 11.11 -3.44
C CYS A 58 -3.96 9.66 -2.89
N ILE A 59 -3.14 9.33 -1.89
CA ILE A 59 -3.08 7.98 -1.29
C ILE A 59 -3.58 8.07 0.14
N LEU A 60 -4.78 7.53 0.40
CA LEU A 60 -5.52 7.73 1.64
C LEU A 60 -5.75 6.42 2.39
N ILE A 61 -6.04 6.50 3.69
CA ILE A 61 -6.47 5.37 4.50
C ILE A 61 -7.94 5.07 4.17
N ASP A 62 -8.27 3.81 3.88
CA ASP A 62 -9.66 3.38 3.63
C ASP A 62 -10.47 3.36 4.92
N GLU A 63 -11.10 4.48 5.31
CA GLU A 63 -11.82 4.58 6.60
C GLU A 63 -12.98 3.57 6.78
N GLU A 64 -13.46 2.93 5.70
CA GLU A 64 -14.59 2.00 5.75
C GLU A 64 -14.18 0.58 6.19
N HIS A 65 -12.91 0.20 6.05
CA HIS A 65 -12.44 -1.17 6.33
C HIS A 65 -11.25 -1.27 7.30
N PRO A 66 -11.39 -0.95 8.60
CA PRO A 66 -10.26 -0.89 9.55
C PRO A 66 -9.40 -2.13 9.64
N GLU A 67 -8.08 -1.91 9.65
CA GLU A 67 -7.12 -2.87 10.19
C GLU A 67 -6.35 -2.22 11.34
N THR A 68 -6.21 -2.97 12.42
CA THR A 68 -5.33 -2.63 13.53
C THR A 68 -3.88 -2.90 13.15
N GLU A 69 -2.95 -2.31 13.90
CA GLU A 69 -1.51 -2.59 13.72
C GLU A 69 -1.19 -4.10 13.86
N GLU A 70 -1.88 -4.80 14.76
CA GLU A 70 -1.75 -6.26 14.91
C GLU A 70 -2.20 -7.01 13.64
N GLN A 71 -3.33 -6.63 13.05
CA GLN A 71 -3.81 -7.24 11.80
C GLN A 71 -2.83 -6.98 10.64
N LEU A 72 -2.29 -5.77 10.54
CA LEU A 72 -1.29 -5.42 9.53
C LEU A 72 0.02 -6.20 9.74
N ARG A 73 0.42 -6.41 11.00
CA ARG A 73 1.58 -7.24 11.37
C ARG A 73 1.38 -8.70 10.97
N GLU A 74 0.23 -9.29 11.28
CA GLU A 74 -0.10 -10.66 10.86
C GLU A 74 -0.09 -10.80 9.33
N LYS A 75 -0.61 -9.81 8.60
CA LYS A 75 -0.57 -9.77 7.14
C LYS A 75 0.86 -9.74 6.62
N TYR A 76 1.71 -8.88 7.18
CA TYR A 76 3.14 -8.83 6.86
C TYR A 76 3.81 -10.20 7.05
N GLU A 77 3.61 -10.85 8.19
CA GLU A 77 4.21 -12.16 8.47
C GLU A 77 3.78 -13.21 7.45
N LYS A 78 2.49 -13.23 7.06
CA LYS A 78 1.98 -14.13 6.01
C LYS A 78 2.65 -13.85 4.66
N ILE A 79 2.78 -12.58 4.25
CA ILE A 79 3.42 -12.22 2.98
C ILE A 79 4.88 -12.66 2.96
N ILE A 80 5.64 -12.39 4.03
CA ILE A 80 7.05 -12.76 4.13
C ILE A 80 7.25 -14.28 4.12
N LEU A 81 6.38 -15.03 4.79
CA LEU A 81 6.42 -16.49 4.74
C LEU A 81 6.19 -17.02 3.32
N LEU A 82 5.26 -16.42 2.58
CA LEU A 82 4.97 -16.82 1.19
C LEU A 82 6.08 -16.42 0.20
N LYS A 83 6.77 -15.30 0.41
CA LYS A 83 7.90 -14.87 -0.44
C LYS A 83 9.17 -15.69 -0.23
N ASN A 84 9.32 -16.33 0.94
CA ASN A 84 10.54 -17.07 1.32
C ASN A 84 10.42 -18.61 1.19
N GLY A 85 9.26 -19.13 0.76
CA GLY A 85 9.00 -20.57 0.55
C GLY A 85 8.97 -20.94 -0.93
#